data_AF-A0A1G0AP39-F1
#
_entry.id   AF-A0A1G0AP39-F1
#
_cell.length_a   1.000
_cell.length_b   1.000
_cell.length_c   1.000
_cell.angle_alpha   90.00
_cell.angle_beta   90.00
_cell.angle_gamma   90.00
#
_symmetry.space_group_name_H-M   'P 1'
#
loop_
_entity.id
_entity.type
_entity.pdbx_description
1 polymer ?
#
loop_
_entity_poly.entity_id
_entity_poly.type
_entity_poly.pdbx_seq_one_letter_code
_entity_poly.pdbx_strand_id
1 'polypeptide(L)' 'DVCRTCDAKPCLYVCPAKVYRLEKGELVYNVEGCIEMGACVVVCEHIGRGAIRWNYPRGSYGVEFRFG' A
#
# COMPACT_ATOMS: atom_id res chain seq x y z
N ASP A 1 -0.18 -7.64 -13.37
CA ASP A 1 0.57 -8.92 -13.39
C ASP A 1 1.71 -9.02 -12.40
N VAL A 2 2.55 -7.99 -12.22
CA VAL A 2 3.70 -8.03 -11.29
C VAL A 2 3.31 -8.46 -9.86
N CYS A 3 2.28 -7.86 -9.27
CA CYS A 3 1.84 -8.20 -7.91
C CYS A 3 1.17 -9.60 -7.80
N ARG A 4 0.48 -10.05 -8.85
CA ARG A 4 -0.18 -11.37 -8.86
C ARG A 4 0.82 -12.49 -8.64
N THR A 5 1.99 -12.36 -9.27
CA THR A 5 3.11 -13.30 -9.18
C THR A 5 4.04 -13.10 -7.98
N CYS A 6 3.73 -12.18 -7.06
CA CYS A 6 4.53 -11.95 -5.86
C CYS A 6 3.98 -12.83 -4.73
N ASP A 7 4.75 -13.83 -4.30
CA ASP A 7 4.35 -14.74 -3.22
C ASP A 7 4.48 -14.08 -1.84
N ALA A 8 5.52 -13.28 -1.64
CA ALA A 8 5.80 -12.64 -0.35
C ALA A 8 4.73 -11.62 0.09
N LYS A 9 4.06 -10.95 -0.87
CA LYS A 9 3.05 -9.89 -0.67
C LYS A 9 3.28 -9.03 0.59
N PRO A 10 4.48 -8.42 0.76
CA PRO A 10 4.84 -7.74 2.00
C PRO A 10 3.93 -6.53 2.32
N CYS A 11 3.30 -5.97 1.29
CA CYS A 11 2.31 -4.90 1.42
C CYS A 11 1.09 -5.27 2.28
N LEU A 12 0.75 -6.56 2.41
CA LEU A 12 -0.32 -7.05 3.28
C LEU A 12 -0.01 -6.88 4.78
N TYR A 13 1.28 -6.86 5.14
CA TYR A 13 1.73 -6.91 6.53
C TYR A 13 2.30 -5.58 7.01
N VAL A 14 2.95 -4.83 6.13
CA VAL A 14 3.60 -3.57 6.49
C VAL A 14 2.61 -2.43 6.75
N CYS A 15 1.41 -2.48 6.15
CA CYS A 15 0.51 -1.33 6.15
C CYS A 15 -0.35 -1.28 7.41
N PRO A 16 -0.15 -0.30 8.31
CA PRO A 16 -0.92 -0.20 9.55
C PRO A 16 -2.41 0.10 9.30
N ALA A 17 -2.71 0.85 8.22
CA ALA A 17 -4.07 1.18 7.81
C ALA A 17 -4.78 0.04 7.04
N LYS A 18 -4.12 -1.10 6.82
CA LYS A 18 -4.68 -2.29 6.15
C LYS A 18 -5.31 -1.98 4.79
N VAL A 19 -4.69 -1.06 4.04
CA VAL A 19 -5.19 -0.66 2.72
C VAL A 19 -5.08 -1.77 1.69
N TYR A 20 -4.26 -2.81 1.90
CA TYR A 20 -4.15 -3.98 1.03
C TYR A 20 -4.76 -5.20 1.72
N ARG A 21 -5.60 -5.95 1.02
CA ARG A 21 -6.23 -7.18 1.51
C ARG A 21 -6.25 -8.25 0.42
N LEU A 22 -6.35 -9.52 0.82
CA LEU A 22 -6.63 -10.63 -0.09
C LEU A 22 -8.11 -10.96 0.01
N GLU A 23 -8.81 -10.93 -1.12
CA GLU A 23 -10.20 -11.37 -1.24
C GLU A 23 -10.30 -12.38 -2.38
N LYS A 24 -10.77 -13.60 -2.06
CA LYS A 24 -10.90 -14.71 -3.03
C LYS A 24 -9.60 -14.99 -3.82
N GLY A 25 -8.44 -14.82 -3.18
CA GLY A 25 -7.12 -15.05 -3.80
C GLY A 25 -6.56 -13.87 -4.59
N GLU A 26 -7.34 -12.81 -4.83
CA GLU A 26 -6.87 -11.59 -5.50
C GLU A 26 -6.56 -10.50 -4.48
N LEU A 27 -5.54 -9.69 -4.80
CA LEU A 27 -5.21 -8.51 -4.01
C LEU A 27 -6.20 -7.38 -4.34
N VAL A 28 -6.93 -6.91 -3.32
CA VAL A 28 -7.74 -5.70 -3.38
C VAL A 28 -7.09 -4.62 -2.52
N TYR A 29 -7.36 -3.35 -2.87
CA TYR A 29 -6.83 -2.24 -2.09
C TYR A 29 -7.81 -1.06 -1.98
N ASN A 30 -7.75 -0.35 -0.85
CA ASN A 30 -8.50 0.87 -0.59
C ASN A 30 -7.54 2.03 -0.29
N VAL A 31 -7.27 2.87 -1.29
CA VAL A 31 -6.36 4.02 -1.14
C VAL A 31 -6.93 5.16 -0.29
N GLU A 32 -8.24 5.23 -0.09
CA GLU A 32 -8.86 6.29 0.75
C GLU A 32 -8.44 6.16 2.21
N GLY A 33 -8.11 4.94 2.67
CA GLY A 33 -7.57 4.70 4.00
C GLY A 33 -6.05 4.90 4.11
N CYS A 34 -5.37 5.35 3.05
CA CYS A 34 -3.93 5.53 3.08
C CYS A 34 -3.53 6.70 4.00
N ILE A 35 -2.64 6.42 4.96
CA ILE A 35 -2.07 7.43 5.87
C ILE A 35 -0.73 8.01 5.35
N GLU A 36 -0.45 7.84 4.06
CA GLU A 36 0.70 8.43 3.38
C GLU A 36 2.09 8.03 3.93
N MET A 37 2.15 6.91 4.65
CA MET A 37 3.37 6.39 5.27
C MET A 37 4.46 5.93 4.26
N GLY A 38 4.08 5.53 3.05
CA GLY A 38 5.02 5.14 1.98
C GLY A 38 5.74 3.79 2.13
N ALA A 39 5.76 3.15 3.31
CA ALA A 39 6.51 1.89 3.50
C ALA A 39 6.08 0.74 2.58
N CYS A 40 4.83 0.75 2.08
CA CYS A 40 4.37 -0.22 1.11
C CYS A 40 5.17 -0.19 -0.20
N VAL A 41 5.63 0.98 -0.64
CA VAL A 41 6.50 1.13 -1.82
C VAL A 41 7.84 0.46 -1.54
N VAL A 42 8.48 0.83 -0.43
CA VAL A 42 9.80 0.35 -0.02
C VAL A 42 9.84 -1.17 0.10
N VAL A 43 8.91 -1.78 0.85
CA VAL A 43 8.91 -3.24 1.00
C VAL A 43 8.48 -3.95 -0.28
N CYS A 44 7.64 -3.33 -1.11
CA CYS A 44 7.27 -3.94 -2.39
C CYS A 44 8.47 -3.97 -3.33
N GLU A 45 9.32 -2.95 -3.34
CA GLU A 45 10.55 -2.90 -4.11
C GLU A 45 11.60 -3.89 -3.61
N HIS A 46 11.89 -3.92 -2.30
CA HIS A 46 13.00 -4.71 -1.77
C HIS A 46 12.66 -6.15 -1.39
N ILE A 47 11.42 -6.43 -0.98
CA ILE A 47 10.98 -7.76 -0.52
C ILE A 47 9.97 -8.36 -1.51
N GLY A 48 9.22 -7.52 -2.21
CA GLY A 48 8.19 -7.93 -3.17
C GLY A 48 8.71 -8.04 -4.60
N ARG A 49 7.96 -7.47 -5.54
CA ARG A 49 8.28 -7.42 -6.98
C ARG A 49 8.19 -6.02 -7.59
N GLY A 50 8.15 -4.96 -6.78
CA GLY A 50 8.09 -3.57 -7.24
C GLY A 50 6.80 -3.19 -7.97
N ALA A 51 5.66 -3.75 -7.55
CA ALA A 51 4.38 -3.55 -8.25
C ALA A 51 3.64 -2.26 -7.85
N ILE A 52 4.01 -1.64 -6.73
CA ILE A 52 3.30 -0.48 -6.20
C ILE A 52 3.92 0.79 -6.78
N ARG A 53 3.08 1.58 -7.47
CA ARG A 53 3.36 2.98 -7.79
C ARG A 53 2.47 3.83 -6.91
N TRP A 54 3.07 4.75 -6.17
CA TRP A 54 2.39 5.56 -5.18
C TRP A 54 2.85 7.01 -5.33
N ASN A 55 1.92 7.93 -5.17
CA ASN A 55 2.18 9.37 -5.18
C ASN A 55 1.35 10.02 -4.08
N TYR A 56 1.83 11.15 -3.57
CA TYR A 56 1.04 11.97 -2.67
C TYR A 56 -0.27 12.42 -3.34
N PRO A 57 -1.36 12.54 -2.57
CA PRO A 57 -2.58 13.16 -3.04
C PRO A 57 -2.32 14.60 -3.52
N ARG A 58 -3.24 15.13 -4.33
CA ARG A 58 -3.21 16.57 -4.63
C ARG A 58 -3.41 17.36 -3.33
N GLY A 59 -2.84 18.58 -3.28
CA GLY A 59 -3.03 19.48 -2.14
C GLY A 59 -4.51 19.62 -1.77
N SER A 60 -4.78 19.77 -0.48
CA SER A 60 -6.11 19.70 0.16
C SER A 60 -6.83 18.34 0.15
N TYR A 61 -6.16 17.26 -0.27
CA TYR A 61 -6.62 15.88 -0.11
C TYR A 61 -5.59 15.10 0.71
N GLY A 62 -6.01 13.95 1.24
CA GLY A 62 -5.13 13.05 1.97
C GLY A 62 -5.41 13.03 3.47
N VAL A 63 -4.43 12.56 4.22
CA VAL A 63 -4.51 12.45 5.68
C VAL A 63 -4.20 13.79 6.35
N GLU A 64 -4.98 14.14 7.37
CA GLU A 64 -4.70 15.30 8.24
C GLU A 64 -4.41 14.80 9.66
N PHE A 65 -3.21 15.07 10.16
CA PHE A 65 -2.81 14.74 11.53
C PHE A 65 -3.08 15.92 12.45
N ARG A 66 -3.93 15.74 13.47
CA ARG A 66 -4.29 16.80 14.44
C ARG A 66 -3.32 16.92 15.62
N PHE A 67 -2.65 15.83 15.98
CA PHE A 67 -1.75 15.72 17.14
C PHE A 67 -0.51 14.89 16.79
N GLY A 68 0.02 15.07 15.58
CA GLY A 68 1.14 14.28 15.04
C GLY A 68 2.41 14.36 15.87
#